data_AF-A0A7C5D678-F1
#
_entry.id   AF-A0A7C5D678-F1
#
_cell.length_a   1.000
_cell.length_b   1.000
_cell.length_c   1.000
_cell.angle_alpha   90.00
_cell.angle_beta   90.00
_cell.angle_gamma   90.00
#
_symmetry.space_group_name_H-M   'P 1'
#
loop_
_entity.id
_entity.type
_entity.pdbx_description
1 polymer ?
#
loop_
_entity_poly.entity_id
_entity_poly.type
_entity_poly.pdbx_seq_one_letter_code
_entity_poly.pdbx_strand_id
1 'polypeptide(L)'
;MNTNIEDITPIDFKELSMNCKSQEDLSALTKQFMKHMIEGMLQAELEEHLDQNDTTTKNGTYPKTVRSDAGELKLDIPRDRKSEYKPQLIPKGKTTISGIDIIV
;
A
#
# COMPACT_ATOMS: atom_id res chain seq x y z
N MET A 1 9.15 10.14 -10.94
CA MET A 1 10.61 10.00 -10.70
C MET A 1 10.93 8.51 -10.72
N ASN A 2 11.84 8.03 -11.57
CA ASN A 2 12.28 6.62 -11.54
C ASN A 2 13.31 6.45 -10.44
N THR A 3 12.87 6.10 -9.23
CA THR A 3 13.78 5.64 -8.18
C THR A 3 14.27 4.25 -8.53
N ASN A 4 15.58 4.05 -8.63
CA ASN A 4 16.16 2.73 -8.83
C ASN A 4 15.85 1.86 -7.60
N ILE A 5 15.61 0.57 -7.80
CA ILE A 5 15.36 -0.42 -6.73
C ILE A 5 16.56 -0.52 -5.75
N GLU A 6 17.70 0.11 -6.06
CA GLU A 6 18.88 0.15 -5.19
C GLU A 6 18.85 1.27 -4.14
N ASP A 7 17.94 2.25 -4.27
CA ASP A 7 17.83 3.42 -3.36
C ASP A 7 16.78 3.23 -2.24
N ILE A 8 16.04 2.11 -2.23
CA ILE A 8 15.20 1.73 -1.09
C ILE A 8 16.09 1.39 0.10
N THR A 9 15.73 1.88 1.28
CA THR A 9 16.39 1.47 2.53
C THR A 9 16.52 -0.05 2.56
N PRO A 10 17.72 -0.62 2.79
CA PRO A 10 17.91 -2.05 2.75
C PRO A 10 16.93 -2.70 3.71
N ILE A 11 15.96 -3.45 3.19
CA ILE A 11 15.10 -4.26 4.03
C ILE A 11 16.04 -5.29 4.67
N ASP A 12 16.27 -5.19 5.98
CA ASP A 12 17.12 -6.14 6.70
C ASP A 12 16.36 -7.45 6.88
N PHE A 13 16.45 -8.31 5.86
CA PHE A 13 15.87 -9.65 5.88
C PHE A 13 16.47 -10.53 6.98
N LYS A 14 17.68 -10.23 7.48
CA LYS A 14 18.30 -10.98 8.57
C LYS A 14 17.58 -10.68 9.88
N GLU A 15 17.35 -9.40 10.20
CA GLU A 15 16.55 -9.01 11.37
C GLU A 15 15.12 -9.59 11.30
N LEU A 16 14.51 -9.50 10.12
CA LEU A 16 13.16 -10.02 9.88
C LEU A 16 13.05 -11.54 10.09
N SER A 17 14.09 -12.28 9.67
CA SER A 17 14.17 -13.74 9.82
C SER A 17 14.35 -14.20 11.27
N MET A 18 14.96 -13.38 12.13
CA MET A 18 15.12 -13.70 13.55
C MET A 18 13.78 -13.74 14.30
N ASN A 19 12.78 -13.04 13.77
CA ASN A 19 11.46 -12.91 14.38
C ASN A 19 10.44 -13.93 13.84
N CYS A 20 10.78 -14.67 12.76
CA CYS A 20 9.90 -15.70 12.18
C CYS A 20 10.33 -17.09 12.67
N LYS A 21 9.55 -17.69 13.59
CA LYS A 21 9.87 -19.01 14.17
C LYS A 21 8.92 -20.11 13.70
N SER A 22 7.81 -19.75 13.08
CA SER A 22 6.77 -20.66 12.61
C SER A 22 6.24 -20.28 11.21
N GLN A 23 5.52 -21.21 10.59
CA GLN A 23 4.81 -20.97 9.34
C GLN A 23 3.74 -19.86 9.47
N GLU A 24 3.15 -19.73 10.65
CA GLU A 24 2.16 -18.71 10.97
C GLU A 24 2.80 -17.31 11.01
N ASP A 25 3.99 -17.20 11.60
CA ASP A 25 4.77 -15.95 11.62
C ASP A 25 5.15 -15.51 10.20
N LEU A 26 5.55 -16.45 9.35
CA LEU A 26 5.87 -16.16 7.95
C LEU A 26 4.66 -15.63 7.18
N SER A 27 3.48 -16.22 7.41
CA SER A 27 2.23 -15.74 6.81
C SER A 27 1.86 -14.34 7.32
N ALA A 28 1.99 -14.10 8.63
CA ALA A 28 1.72 -12.81 9.24
C ALA A 28 2.67 -11.72 8.73
N LEU A 29 3.95 -12.04 8.59
CA LEU A 29 4.94 -11.15 8.03
C LEU A 29 4.61 -10.79 6.58
N THR A 30 4.29 -11.78 5.75
CA THR A 30 3.94 -11.57 4.35
C THR A 30 2.73 -10.63 4.23
N LYS A 31 1.71 -10.81 5.08
CA LYS A 31 0.54 -9.92 5.15
C LYS A 31 0.92 -8.49 5.53
N GLN A 32 1.79 -8.30 6.53
CA GLN A 32 2.27 -6.96 6.92
C GLN A 32 3.07 -6.29 5.80
N PHE A 33 3.94 -7.05 5.14
CA PHE A 33 4.70 -6.57 3.99
C PHE A 33 3.78 -6.07 2.87
N MET A 34 2.81 -6.89 2.45
CA MET A 34 1.84 -6.48 1.42
C MET A 34 1.01 -5.28 1.87
N LYS A 35 0.58 -5.23 3.13
CA LYS A 35 -0.12 -4.07 3.69
C LYS A 35 0.71 -2.79 3.49
N HIS A 36 1.95 -2.77 4.00
CA HIS A 36 2.81 -1.59 3.95
C HIS A 36 3.18 -1.19 2.51
N MET A 37 3.44 -2.17 1.64
CA MET A 37 3.72 -1.91 0.23
C MET A 37 2.54 -1.22 -0.46
N ILE A 38 1.33 -1.76 -0.31
CA ILE A 38 0.12 -1.21 -0.93
C ILE A 38 -0.21 0.18 -0.38
N GLU A 39 -0.10 0.38 0.94
CA GLU A 39 -0.31 1.70 1.55
C GLU A 39 0.70 2.73 1.06
N GLY A 40 1.97 2.35 0.95
CA GLY A 40 3.03 3.20 0.41
C GLY A 40 2.78 3.58 -1.05
N MET A 41 2.37 2.64 -1.89
CA MET A 41 2.01 2.91 -3.29
C MET A 41 0.82 3.88 -3.39
N LEU A 42 -0.23 3.67 -2.59
CA LEU A 42 -1.39 4.56 -2.57
C LEU A 42 -1.07 5.96 -2.06
N GLN A 43 -0.12 6.06 -1.13
CA GLN A 43 0.36 7.35 -0.63
C GLN A 43 1.16 8.09 -1.69
N ALA A 44 2.06 7.40 -2.40
CA ALA A 44 2.80 7.97 -3.52
C ALA A 44 1.85 8.47 -4.63
N GLU A 45 0.81 7.69 -4.95
CA GLU A 45 -0.22 8.08 -5.92
C GLU A 45 -1.00 9.33 -5.46
N LEU A 46 -1.33 9.45 -4.17
CA LEU A 46 -1.95 10.67 -3.63
C LEU A 46 -0.99 11.87 -3.68
N GLU A 47 0.29 11.68 -3.39
CA GLU A 47 1.29 12.75 -3.45
C GLU A 47 1.43 13.30 -4.87
N GLU A 48 1.53 12.41 -5.87
CA GLU A 48 1.54 12.82 -7.28
C GLU A 48 0.25 13.54 -7.68
N HIS A 49 -0.92 13.06 -7.21
CA HIS A 49 -2.20 13.73 -7.48
C HIS A 49 -2.25 15.15 -6.90
N LEU A 50 -1.67 15.37 -5.72
CA LEU A 50 -1.63 16.67 -5.06
C LEU A 50 -0.64 17.62 -5.73
N ASP A 51 0.50 17.13 -6.19
CA ASP A 51 1.48 17.93 -6.94
C ASP A 51 0.91 18.46 -8.28
N GLN A 52 -0.08 17.75 -8.84
CA GLN A 52 -0.79 18.17 -10.05
C GLN A 52 -2.02 19.04 -9.77
N ASN A 53 -2.52 19.10 -8.53
CA ASN A 53 -3.76 19.78 -8.16
C ASN A 53 -3.61 20.62 -6.88
N ASP A 54 -3.29 21.90 -7.03
CA ASP A 54 -3.18 22.87 -5.92
C ASP A 54 -4.50 23.17 -5.18
N THR A 55 -5.61 22.60 -5.65
CA THR A 55 -6.96 22.93 -5.17
C THR A 55 -7.40 22.08 -3.97
N THR A 56 -6.69 21.00 -3.65
CA THR A 56 -7.05 20.04 -2.59
C THR A 56 -5.82 19.70 -1.75
N THR A 57 -6.04 19.15 -0.55
CA THR A 57 -4.98 18.80 0.40
C THR A 57 -5.23 17.42 1.00
N LYS A 58 -4.20 16.81 1.61
CA LYS A 58 -4.33 15.53 2.33
C LYS A 58 -5.39 15.64 3.43
N ASN A 59 -6.25 14.63 3.54
CA ASN A 59 -7.34 14.57 4.53
C ASN A 59 -7.35 13.23 5.28
N GLY A 60 -6.17 12.82 5.73
CA GLY A 60 -5.96 11.57 6.46
C GLY A 60 -6.18 10.31 5.61
N THR A 61 -6.51 9.22 6.30
CA THR A 61 -6.76 7.91 5.72
C THR A 61 -8.12 7.37 6.15
N TYR A 62 -8.64 6.37 5.44
CA TYR A 62 -9.81 5.61 5.87
C TYR A 62 -9.54 4.10 5.79
N PRO A 63 -10.08 3.31 6.74
CA PRO A 63 -9.86 1.88 6.74
C PRO A 63 -10.64 1.20 5.61
N LYS A 64 -10.01 0.26 4.91
CA LYS A 64 -10.62 -0.59 3.90
C LYS A 64 -10.10 -2.01 4.04
N THR A 65 -11.02 -2.98 4.13
CA THR A 65 -10.66 -4.40 4.11
C THR A 65 -10.71 -4.93 2.70
N VAL A 66 -9.63 -5.55 2.26
CA VAL A 66 -9.48 -6.13 0.93
C VAL A 66 -9.05 -7.59 1.03
N ARG A 67 -9.51 -8.40 0.08
CA ARG A 67 -9.18 -9.81 -0.04
C ARG A 67 -8.06 -9.99 -1.05
N SER A 68 -6.97 -10.60 -0.59
CA SER A 68 -5.80 -10.97 -1.40
C SER A 68 -5.58 -12.48 -1.33
N ASP A 69 -4.65 -13.00 -2.13
CA ASP A 69 -4.28 -14.41 -2.13
C ASP A 69 -3.69 -14.88 -0.79
N ALA A 70 -3.11 -13.96 -0.01
CA ALA A 70 -2.64 -14.24 1.34
C ALA A 70 -3.72 -14.09 2.42
N GLY A 71 -4.95 -13.73 2.05
CA GLY A 71 -6.09 -13.54 2.93
C GLY A 71 -6.56 -12.08 3.03
N GLU A 72 -7.31 -11.79 4.09
CA GLU A 72 -7.87 -10.45 4.33
C GLU A 72 -6.80 -9.49 4.85
N LEU A 73 -6.66 -8.35 4.18
CA LEU A 73 -5.77 -7.24 4.54
C LEU A 73 -6.62 -6.03 4.96
N LYS A 74 -6.29 -5.44 6.09
CA LYS A 74 -6.86 -4.16 6.55
C LYS A 74 -5.88 -3.05 6.17
N LEU A 75 -6.30 -2.20 5.26
CA LEU A 75 -5.49 -1.12 4.68
C LEU A 75 -6.03 0.25 5.12
N ASP A 76 -5.13 1.19 5.29
CA ASP A 76 -5.41 2.60 5.56
C ASP A 76 -5.23 3.40 4.26
N ILE A 77 -6.34 3.62 3.54
CA ILE A 77 -6.33 4.23 2.21
C ILE A 77 -6.27 5.76 2.34
N PRO A 78 -5.30 6.43 1.72
CA PRO A 78 -5.17 7.88 1.78
C PRO A 78 -6.26 8.57 0.94
N ARG A 79 -6.64 9.79 1.35
CA ARG A 79 -7.66 10.61 0.66
C ARG A 79 -7.33 12.08 0.67
N ASP A 80 -7.84 12.79 -0.32
CA ASP A 80 -7.79 14.25 -0.40
C ASP A 80 -9.05 14.89 0.23
N ARG A 81 -9.01 16.20 0.45
CA ARG A 81 -10.09 16.95 1.11
C ARG A 81 -11.32 17.09 0.23
N LYS A 82 -11.14 17.24 -1.08
CA LYS A 82 -12.23 17.39 -2.05
C LYS A 82 -12.76 16.07 -2.60
N SER A 83 -12.16 14.94 -2.20
CA SER A 83 -12.51 13.60 -2.69
C SER A 83 -12.36 13.43 -4.21
N GLU A 84 -11.51 14.27 -4.82
CA GLU A 84 -11.19 14.27 -6.25
C GLU A 84 -10.21 13.14 -6.59
N TYR A 85 -9.39 12.72 -5.62
CA TYR A 85 -8.48 11.60 -5.76
C TYR A 85 -9.23 10.28 -5.98
N LYS A 86 -8.84 9.56 -7.03
CA LYS A 86 -9.35 8.24 -7.40
C LYS A 86 -8.19 7.24 -7.46
N PRO A 87 -8.01 6.42 -6.41
CA PRO A 87 -6.93 5.43 -6.37
C PRO A 87 -7.05 4.45 -7.53
N GLN A 88 -5.99 4.28 -8.31
CA GLN A 88 -5.89 3.35 -9.42
C GLN A 88 -5.59 1.93 -8.92
N LEU A 89 -4.69 1.80 -7.94
CA LEU A 89 -4.29 0.50 -7.40
C LEU A 89 -5.46 -0.23 -6.74
N ILE A 90 -6.29 0.50 -5.96
CA ILE A 90 -7.50 -0.06 -5.35
C ILE A 90 -8.69 0.87 -5.57
N PRO A 91 -9.42 0.70 -6.69
CA PRO A 91 -10.56 1.53 -7.02
C PRO A 91 -11.62 1.57 -5.92
N LYS A 92 -12.33 2.70 -5.83
CA LYS A 92 -13.48 2.86 -4.91
C LYS A 92 -14.50 1.75 -5.20
N GLY A 93 -14.97 1.08 -4.15
CA GLY A 93 -15.94 -0.03 -4.24
C GLY A 93 -15.36 -1.42 -4.55
N LYS A 94 -14.11 -1.53 -5.04
CA LYS A 94 -13.45 -2.83 -5.21
C LYS A 94 -12.82 -3.30 -3.90
N THR A 95 -13.07 -4.54 -3.50
CA THR A 95 -12.56 -5.17 -2.26
C THR A 95 -11.71 -6.41 -2.52
N THR A 96 -11.39 -6.71 -3.77
CA THR A 96 -10.56 -7.85 -4.16
C THR A 96 -9.34 -7.34 -4.89
N ILE A 97 -8.17 -7.82 -4.48
CA ILE A 97 -6.89 -7.65 -5.17
C ILE A 97 -6.50 -9.06 -5.63
N SER A 98 -6.63 -9.34 -6.92
CA SER A 98 -6.32 -10.65 -7.51
C SER A 98 -5.16 -10.45 -8.46
N GLY A 99 -3.97 -10.92 -8.07
CA GLY A 99 -2.75 -10.34 -8.60
C GLY A 99 -2.65 -8.86 -8.21
N ILE A 100 -1.46 -8.40 -7.86
CA ILE A 100 -1.28 -6.95 -7.82
C ILE A 100 -1.34 -6.55 -9.29
N ASP A 101 -2.47 -6.01 -9.74
CA ASP A 101 -2.57 -5.27 -11.01
C ASP A 101 -1.71 -4.01 -10.81
N ILE A 102 -0.39 -4.18 -10.76
CA ILE A 102 0.56 -3.09 -10.76
C ILE A 102 0.49 -2.54 -12.18
N ILE A 103 -0.35 -1.52 -12.36
CA ILE A 103 -0.20 -0.62 -13.49
C ILE A 103 1.04 0.22 -13.14
N VAL A 104 2.21 -0.25 -13.56
CA VAL A 104 3.41 0.60 -13.71
C VAL A 104 3.27 1.36 -15.01
#